data_AF-A0A9P5TTN9-F1
#
_entry.id   AF-A0A9P5TTN9-F1
#
_cell.length_a   1.000
_cell.length_b   1.000
_cell.length_c   1.000
_cell.angle_alpha   90.00
_cell.angle_beta   90.00
_cell.angle_gamma   90.00
#
_symmetry.space_group_name_H-M   'P 1'
#
loop_
_entity.id
_entity.type
_entity.pdbx_description
1 polymer ?
#
loop_
_entity_poly.entity_id
_entity_poly.type
_entity_poly.pdbx_seq_one_letter_code
_entity_poly.pdbx_strand_id
1 'polypeptide(L)'
;LNFIQKHALIHALCFEKVELVEKQTLGGVDLIVDPKCVIIFHSLFTLPARCAAYVERVSEQSWKFENLLIIFEAFPESSAKRAHGNSRISLYAYTPPIVKALKKFRWDIMEHAFANDVNKAAAFMRWYGDRAEEQDEMMGVIWGERPW
;
A
#
# COMPACT_ATOMS: atom_id res chain seq x y z
N LEU A 1 -4.68 -2.04 12.62
CA LEU A 1 -5.99 -2.71 12.42
C LEU A 1 -6.80 -2.23 11.22
N ASN A 2 -6.58 -1.02 10.65
CA ASN A 2 -7.35 -0.56 9.47
C ASN A 2 -7.15 -1.43 8.20
N PHE A 3 -5.99 -2.08 8.04
CA PHE A 3 -5.71 -2.92 6.87
C PHE A 3 -6.53 -4.22 6.85
N ILE A 4 -6.76 -4.84 8.00
CA ILE A 4 -7.54 -6.09 8.14
C ILE A 4 -8.99 -5.93 7.62
N GLN A 5 -9.53 -4.71 7.70
CA GLN A 5 -10.87 -4.41 7.18
C GLN A 5 -10.94 -4.45 5.64
N LYS A 6 -9.82 -4.46 4.92
CA LYS A 6 -9.75 -4.50 3.45
C LYS A 6 -9.82 -5.94 2.92
N HIS A 7 -10.91 -6.65 3.21
CA HIS A 7 -11.08 -8.06 2.85
C HIS A 7 -10.91 -8.35 1.34
N ALA A 8 -11.31 -7.44 0.45
CA ALA A 8 -11.13 -7.64 -0.98
C ALA A 8 -9.64 -7.61 -1.37
N LEU A 9 -8.86 -6.74 -0.72
CA LEU A 9 -7.42 -6.64 -0.96
C LEU A 9 -6.68 -7.87 -0.41
N ILE A 10 -7.06 -8.34 0.78
CA ILE A 10 -6.52 -9.59 1.34
C ILE A 10 -6.82 -10.76 0.39
N HIS A 11 -8.05 -10.86 -0.12
CA HIS A 11 -8.42 -11.90 -1.06
C HIS A 11 -7.63 -11.81 -2.38
N ALA A 12 -7.42 -10.59 -2.91
CA ALA A 12 -6.61 -10.39 -4.11
C ALA A 12 -5.13 -10.78 -3.87
N LEU A 13 -4.59 -10.53 -2.68
CA LEU A 13 -3.23 -10.94 -2.30
C LEU A 13 -3.08 -12.45 -2.19
N CYS A 14 -4.08 -13.15 -1.68
CA CYS A 14 -4.09 -14.62 -1.69
C CYS A 14 -4.05 -15.18 -3.12
N PHE A 15 -4.69 -14.49 -4.09
CA PHE A 15 -4.62 -14.88 -5.49
C PHE A 15 -3.22 -14.69 -6.09
N GLU A 16 -2.53 -13.63 -5.67
CA GLU A 16 -1.12 -13.36 -6.01
C GLU A 16 -0.11 -14.25 -5.24
N LYS A 17 -0.60 -15.27 -4.49
CA LYS A 17 0.20 -16.18 -3.66
C LYS A 17 1.04 -15.47 -2.60
N VAL A 18 0.56 -14.33 -2.10
CA VAL A 18 1.18 -13.60 -0.99
C VAL A 18 0.63 -14.14 0.32
N GLU A 19 1.52 -14.60 1.20
CA GLU A 19 1.16 -14.97 2.56
C GLU A 19 1.18 -13.75 3.48
N LEU A 20 0.13 -13.58 4.28
CA LEU A 20 -0.02 -12.42 5.17
C LEU A 20 -0.01 -12.88 6.62
N VAL A 21 0.91 -12.32 7.41
CA VAL A 21 0.99 -12.55 8.84
C VAL A 21 0.43 -11.34 9.58
N GLU A 22 -0.57 -11.57 10.43
CA GLU A 22 -1.19 -10.50 11.21
C GLU A 22 -0.32 -10.08 12.41
N LYS A 23 -0.23 -8.76 12.63
CA LYS A 23 0.43 -8.17 13.81
C LYS A 23 -0.45 -7.09 14.42
N GLN A 24 -0.48 -7.04 15.76
CA GLN A 24 -1.37 -6.13 16.50
C GLN A 24 -1.06 -4.64 16.23
N THR A 25 0.22 -4.30 16.07
CA THR A 25 0.66 -2.95 15.71
C THR A 25 1.80 -3.00 14.69
N LEU A 26 1.70 -2.12 13.69
CA LEU A 26 2.69 -1.91 12.64
C LEU A 26 3.31 -0.50 12.73
N GLY A 27 3.16 0.20 13.86
CA GLY A 27 3.88 1.45 14.13
C GLY A 27 3.61 2.60 13.14
N GLY A 28 2.48 2.56 12.42
CA GLY A 28 2.09 3.58 11.46
C GLY A 28 2.23 3.15 9.99
N VAL A 29 2.74 1.97 9.65
CA VAL A 29 2.66 1.44 8.27
C VAL A 29 1.44 0.52 8.09
N ASP A 30 1.09 0.22 6.84
CA ASP A 30 -0.04 -0.65 6.52
C ASP A 30 0.39 -2.10 6.25
N LEU A 31 1.58 -2.29 5.67
CA LEU A 31 2.22 -3.61 5.51
C LEU A 31 3.75 -3.49 5.71
N ILE A 32 4.34 -4.51 6.31
CA ILE A 32 5.79 -4.71 6.35
C ILE A 32 6.10 -5.89 5.44
N VAL A 33 6.97 -5.68 4.47
CA VAL A 33 7.40 -6.70 3.50
C VAL A 33 8.66 -7.39 4.01
N ASP A 34 9.62 -6.61 4.47
CA ASP A 34 10.87 -7.02 5.10
C ASP A 34 11.25 -5.95 6.15
N PRO A 35 12.08 -6.24 7.18
CA PRO A 35 12.76 -5.27 8.03
C PRO A 35 13.08 -3.89 7.42
N LYS A 36 13.49 -3.81 6.14
CA LYS A 36 13.82 -2.54 5.47
C LYS A 36 12.71 -1.98 4.58
N CYS A 37 11.76 -2.81 4.16
CA CYS A 37 10.79 -2.50 3.10
C CYS A 37 9.35 -2.47 3.64
N VAL A 38 8.65 -1.35 3.42
CA VAL A 38 7.27 -1.16 3.89
C VAL A 38 6.34 -0.57 2.85
N ILE A 39 5.06 -0.85 2.99
CA ILE A 39 4.00 -0.33 2.12
C ILE A 39 3.02 0.51 2.95
N ILE A 40 2.67 1.68 2.40
CA ILE A 40 1.68 2.60 2.96
C ILE A 40 0.60 2.87 1.91
N PHE A 41 -0.67 2.77 2.32
CA PHE A 41 -1.82 3.09 1.46
C PHE A 41 -2.33 4.50 1.76
N HIS A 42 -2.59 5.23 0.69
CA HIS A 42 -3.24 6.54 0.74
C HIS A 42 -4.41 6.58 -0.24
N SER A 43 -5.60 6.91 0.25
CA SER A 43 -6.74 7.14 -0.61
C SER A 43 -6.61 8.49 -1.34
N LEU A 44 -6.69 8.47 -2.68
CA LEU A 44 -6.67 9.69 -3.49
C LEU A 44 -7.82 10.64 -3.15
N PHE A 45 -8.98 10.09 -2.80
CA PHE A 45 -10.18 10.87 -2.48
C PHE A 45 -10.02 11.73 -1.23
N THR A 46 -9.18 11.30 -0.30
CA THR A 46 -8.95 12.02 0.97
C THR A 46 -7.66 12.85 0.95
N LEU A 47 -6.85 12.72 -0.10
CA LEU A 47 -5.57 13.40 -0.23
C LEU A 47 -5.68 14.94 -0.09
N PRO A 48 -6.66 15.64 -0.71
CA PRO A 48 -6.75 17.10 -0.56
C PRO A 48 -6.97 17.55 0.89
N ALA A 49 -7.73 16.76 1.67
CA ALA A 49 -8.04 17.07 3.06
C ALA A 49 -6.95 16.61 4.03
N ARG A 50 -6.22 15.53 3.70
CA ARG A 50 -5.27 14.85 4.61
C ARG A 50 -3.81 14.96 4.17
N CYS A 51 -3.50 15.79 3.18
CA CYS A 51 -2.16 15.95 2.62
C CYS A 51 -1.09 16.13 3.70
N ALA A 52 -1.30 17.01 4.68
CA ALA A 52 -0.32 17.24 5.75
C ALA A 52 -0.09 16.00 6.61
N ALA A 53 -1.15 15.31 7.02
CA ALA A 53 -1.06 14.09 7.81
C ALA A 53 -0.38 12.94 7.04
N TYR A 54 -0.56 12.87 5.72
CA TYR A 54 0.13 11.89 4.88
C TYR A 54 1.62 12.19 4.76
N VAL A 55 2.02 13.46 4.61
CA VAL A 55 3.44 13.85 4.62
C VAL A 55 4.09 13.54 5.97
N GLU A 56 3.41 13.86 7.07
CA GLU A 56 3.89 13.58 8.42
C GLU A 56 4.07 12.07 8.64
N ARG A 57 3.04 11.26 8.33
CA ARG A 57 3.12 9.79 8.40
C ARG A 57 4.30 9.26 7.60
N VAL A 58 4.47 9.71 6.36
CA VAL A 58 5.56 9.23 5.49
C VAL A 58 6.92 9.64 6.03
N SER A 59 7.05 10.86 6.57
CA SER A 59 8.29 11.37 7.16
C SER A 59 8.66 10.61 8.45
N GLU A 60 7.67 10.23 9.25
CA GLU A 60 7.84 9.38 10.43
C GLU A 60 8.22 7.93 10.11
N GLN A 61 7.99 7.45 8.89
CA GLN A 61 8.40 6.10 8.51
C GLN A 61 9.71 6.11 7.72
N SER A 62 10.03 7.21 7.02
CA SER A 62 11.28 7.34 6.26
C SER A 62 12.54 7.39 7.13
N TRP A 63 12.42 7.63 8.44
CA TRP A 63 13.56 7.50 9.36
C TRP A 63 13.75 6.07 9.87
N LYS A 64 12.71 5.23 9.81
CA LYS A 64 12.74 3.85 10.34
C LYS A 64 13.05 2.83 9.27
N PHE A 65 12.54 3.05 8.06
CA PHE A 65 12.63 2.12 6.95
C PHE A 65 13.45 2.75 5.83
N GLU A 66 14.28 1.94 5.20
CA GLU A 66 15.14 2.35 4.09
C GLU A 66 14.32 2.50 2.81
N ASN A 67 13.37 1.60 2.59
CA ASN A 67 12.55 1.54 1.39
C ASN A 67 11.06 1.67 1.75
N LEU A 68 10.39 2.63 1.13
CA LEU A 68 8.97 2.90 1.33
C LEU A 68 8.26 2.95 -0.03
N LEU A 69 7.23 2.12 -0.18
CA LEU A 69 6.29 2.19 -1.29
C LEU A 69 4.98 2.83 -0.85
N ILE A 70 4.60 3.92 -1.52
CA ILE A 70 3.29 4.56 -1.33
C ILE A 70 2.33 4.10 -2.43
N ILE A 71 1.28 3.37 -2.06
CA ILE A 71 0.22 2.97 -2.99
C ILE A 71 -0.97 3.93 -2.84
N PHE A 72 -1.21 4.70 -3.90
CA PHE A 72 -2.36 5.57 -4.00
C PHE A 72 -3.57 4.82 -4.53
N GLU A 73 -4.59 4.70 -3.68
CA GLU A 73 -5.85 4.04 -4.02
C GLU A 73 -6.75 5.05 -4.76
N ALA A 74 -6.87 4.83 -6.07
CA ALA A 74 -7.80 5.55 -6.95
C ALA A 74 -9.20 4.90 -6.99
N PHE A 75 -9.45 3.92 -6.11
CA PHE A 75 -10.75 3.31 -5.87
C PHE A 75 -11.31 3.68 -4.49
N PRO A 76 -12.64 3.71 -4.30
CA PRO A 76 -13.24 3.99 -3.00
C PRO A 76 -12.87 2.94 -1.96
N GLU A 77 -12.69 3.33 -0.70
CA GLU A 77 -12.38 2.39 0.40
C GLU A 77 -13.41 1.26 0.52
N SER A 78 -14.67 1.51 0.14
CA SER A 78 -15.72 0.50 0.11
C SER A 78 -15.41 -0.68 -0.82
N SER A 79 -14.69 -0.45 -1.92
CA SER A 79 -14.28 -1.48 -2.86
C SER A 79 -13.17 -2.36 -2.28
N ALA A 80 -12.32 -1.80 -1.42
CA ALA A 80 -11.32 -2.57 -0.66
C ALA A 80 -11.95 -3.50 0.39
N LYS A 81 -13.10 -3.12 0.95
CA LYS A 81 -13.78 -3.83 2.05
C LYS A 81 -14.71 -4.96 1.57
N ARG A 82 -15.23 -4.89 0.34
CA ARG A 82 -16.23 -5.84 -0.18
C ARG A 82 -15.60 -6.81 -1.17
N ALA A 83 -15.37 -8.05 -0.76
CA ALA A 83 -14.82 -9.12 -1.62
C ALA A 83 -15.78 -9.56 -2.75
N HIS A 84 -17.09 -9.34 -2.59
CA HIS A 84 -18.13 -9.68 -3.57
C HIS A 84 -19.27 -8.66 -3.52
N GLY A 85 -19.05 -7.50 -4.14
CA GLY A 85 -20.08 -6.47 -4.24
C GLY A 85 -19.89 -5.70 -5.52
N ASN A 86 -20.91 -5.74 -6.38
CA ASN A 86 -21.01 -5.03 -7.65
C ASN A 86 -20.90 -3.50 -7.41
N SER A 87 -19.70 -2.97 -7.13
CA SER A 87 -19.50 -1.52 -6.95
C SER A 87 -19.44 -0.88 -8.34
N ARG A 88 -20.62 -0.72 -8.95
CA ARG A 88 -20.82 -0.02 -10.23
C ARG A 88 -20.46 1.48 -10.17
N ILE A 89 -19.98 1.97 -9.03
CA ILE A 89 -19.58 3.35 -8.84
C ILE A 89 -18.07 3.45 -9.01
N SER A 90 -17.63 3.50 -10.27
CA SER A 90 -16.29 3.97 -10.62
C SER A 90 -16.27 5.48 -10.43
N LEU A 91 -15.81 5.94 -9.26
CA LEU A 91 -15.57 7.37 -9.05
C LEU A 91 -14.25 7.73 -9.73
N TYR A 92 -14.28 8.75 -10.58
CA TYR A 92 -13.06 9.29 -11.15
C TYR A 92 -12.21 9.97 -10.06
N ALA A 93 -11.11 9.32 -9.68
CA ALA A 93 -10.24 9.80 -8.62
C ALA A 93 -9.35 11.00 -9.01
N TYR A 94 -9.19 11.30 -10.29
CA TYR A 94 -8.25 12.34 -10.76
C TYR A 94 -8.92 13.70 -10.97
N THR A 95 -9.74 14.12 -10.00
CA THR A 95 -10.37 15.44 -10.05
C THR A 95 -9.33 16.56 -9.90
N PRO A 96 -9.57 17.78 -10.41
CA PRO A 96 -8.60 18.88 -10.31
C PRO A 96 -8.09 19.17 -8.88
N PRO A 97 -8.92 19.12 -7.81
CA PRO A 97 -8.44 19.26 -6.44
C PRO A 97 -7.45 18.15 -6.04
N ILE A 98 -7.72 16.91 -6.46
CA ILE A 98 -6.85 15.76 -6.18
C ILE A 98 -5.55 15.88 -6.96
N VAL A 99 -5.58 16.22 -8.25
CA VAL A 99 -4.36 16.43 -9.06
C VAL A 99 -3.52 17.58 -8.49
N LYS A 100 -4.15 18.64 -7.98
CA LYS A 100 -3.44 19.75 -7.32
C LYS A 100 -2.82 19.31 -5.98
N ALA A 101 -3.56 18.55 -5.17
CA ALA A 101 -3.07 18.01 -3.91
C ALA A 101 -1.94 17.00 -4.13
N LEU A 102 -2.06 16.19 -5.18
CA LEU A 102 -1.02 15.33 -5.69
C LEU A 102 0.22 16.21 -5.94
N LYS A 103 0.19 17.15 -6.89
CA LYS A 103 1.35 17.99 -7.23
C LYS A 103 2.01 18.73 -6.05
N LYS A 104 1.27 19.00 -4.97
CA LYS A 104 1.79 19.63 -3.76
C LYS A 104 2.63 18.67 -2.91
N PHE A 105 2.33 17.39 -2.97
CA PHE A 105 3.06 16.33 -2.30
C PHE A 105 4.38 16.10 -3.06
N ARG A 106 5.53 16.25 -2.40
CA ARG A 106 6.84 16.13 -3.05
C ARG A 106 7.29 14.66 -3.06
N TRP A 107 6.80 13.87 -4.01
CA TRP A 107 7.14 12.44 -4.13
C TRP A 107 8.43 12.15 -4.88
N ASP A 108 9.16 13.16 -5.36
CA ASP A 108 10.33 12.96 -6.22
C ASP A 108 11.46 12.15 -5.54
N ILE A 109 11.33 11.88 -4.25
CA ILE A 109 12.31 11.16 -3.41
C ILE A 109 11.77 9.76 -3.00
N MET A 110 10.53 9.39 -3.36
CA MET A 110 9.86 8.20 -2.82
C MET A 110 9.18 7.36 -3.90
N GLU A 111 9.32 6.03 -3.81
CA GLU A 111 8.64 5.10 -4.70
C GLU A 111 7.13 5.16 -4.47
N HIS A 112 6.37 5.34 -5.55
CA HIS A 112 4.91 5.48 -5.48
C HIS A 112 4.22 4.81 -6.67
N ALA A 113 3.02 4.31 -6.43
CA ALA A 113 2.21 3.63 -7.43
C ALA A 113 0.74 4.06 -7.34
N PHE A 114 0.04 4.09 -8.48
CA PHE A 114 -1.38 4.44 -8.56
C PHE A 114 -2.22 3.21 -8.91
N ALA A 115 -2.97 2.72 -7.94
CA ALA A 115 -3.84 1.56 -8.08
C ALA A 115 -5.27 2.01 -8.38
N ASN A 116 -5.73 1.74 -9.61
CA ASN A 116 -7.10 2.06 -10.04
C ASN A 116 -8.13 1.04 -9.56
N ASP A 117 -7.68 -0.14 -9.14
CA ASP A 117 -8.49 -1.22 -8.61
C ASP A 117 -7.69 -2.03 -7.59
N VAL A 118 -8.40 -2.91 -6.88
CA VAL A 118 -7.85 -3.74 -5.80
C VAL A 118 -6.84 -4.76 -6.33
N ASN A 119 -7.05 -5.31 -7.53
CA ASN A 119 -6.14 -6.30 -8.12
C ASN A 119 -4.82 -5.64 -8.50
N LYS A 120 -4.86 -4.42 -9.05
CA LYS A 120 -3.67 -3.64 -9.36
C LYS A 120 -2.91 -3.24 -8.10
N ALA A 121 -3.62 -2.93 -7.01
CA ALA A 121 -2.97 -2.73 -5.71
C ALA A 121 -2.25 -4.00 -5.25
N ALA A 122 -2.90 -5.16 -5.31
CA ALA A 122 -2.29 -6.44 -4.96
C ALA A 122 -1.08 -6.79 -5.86
N ALA A 123 -1.18 -6.54 -7.17
CA ALA A 123 -0.09 -6.75 -8.10
C ALA A 123 1.12 -5.85 -7.79
N PHE A 124 0.90 -4.59 -7.43
CA PHE A 124 2.00 -3.71 -6.98
C PHE A 124 2.65 -4.20 -5.69
N MET A 125 1.86 -4.74 -4.77
CA MET A 125 2.40 -5.31 -3.54
C MET A 125 3.24 -6.56 -3.83
N ARG A 126 2.76 -7.44 -4.72
CA ARG A 126 3.51 -8.63 -5.14
C ARG A 126 4.83 -8.25 -5.80
N TRP A 127 4.77 -7.32 -6.76
CA TRP A 127 5.94 -6.78 -7.46
C TRP A 127 6.95 -6.13 -6.48
N TYR A 128 6.47 -5.40 -5.49
CA TYR A 128 7.35 -4.79 -4.49
C TYR A 128 7.97 -5.84 -3.56
N GLY A 129 7.25 -6.92 -3.27
CA GLY A 129 7.79 -8.10 -2.60
C GLY A 129 8.92 -8.75 -3.40
N ASP A 130 8.72 -8.99 -4.70
CA ASP A 130 9.76 -9.53 -5.58
C ASP A 130 11.00 -8.62 -5.61
N ARG A 131 10.80 -7.31 -5.70
CA ARG A 131 11.90 -6.34 -5.66
C ARG A 131 12.63 -6.34 -4.31
N ALA A 132 11.92 -6.50 -3.20
CA ALA A 132 12.52 -6.61 -1.88
C ALA A 132 13.32 -7.91 -1.71
N GLU A 133 12.87 -9.00 -2.33
CA GLU A 133 13.61 -10.27 -2.39
C GLU A 133 14.88 -10.15 -3.24
N GLU A 134 14.81 -9.51 -4.41
CA GLU A 134 15.99 -9.24 -5.27
C GLU A 134 17.05 -8.38 -4.57
N GLN A 135 16.62 -7.51 -3.66
CA GLN A 135 17.48 -6.60 -2.89
C GLN A 135 17.89 -7.18 -1.54
N ASP A 136 17.60 -8.46 -1.27
CA ASP A 136 17.88 -9.05 0.02
C ASP A 136 19.38 -9.21 0.28
N GLU A 137 19.86 -8.48 1.28
CA GLU A 137 21.23 -8.59 1.79
C GLU A 137 21.36 -9.71 2.85
N MET A 138 20.24 -10.25 3.34
CA MET A 138 20.19 -11.26 4.40
C MET A 138 20.31 -12.71 3.87
N MET A 139 20.78 -12.91 2.64
CA MET A 139 20.99 -14.22 2.01
C MET A 139 19.74 -15.14 2.00
N GLY A 140 18.54 -14.58 1.90
CA GLY A 140 17.29 -15.34 1.78
C GLY A 140 16.73 -15.86 3.10
N VAL A 141 17.26 -15.46 4.26
CA VAL A 141 16.78 -15.92 5.59
C VAL A 141 15.28 -15.69 5.78
N ILE A 142 14.75 -14.63 5.18
CA ILE A 142 13.35 -14.25 5.27
C ILE A 142 12.50 -14.73 4.09
N TRP A 143 13.12 -15.08 2.95
CA TRP A 143 12.45 -15.35 1.66
C TRP A 143 12.37 -16.86 1.30
N GLY A 144 12.88 -17.75 2.15
CA GLY A 144 12.79 -19.20 1.95
C GLY A 144 11.42 -19.84 2.29
N GLU A 145 11.32 -21.17 2.13
CA GLU A 145 10.15 -21.95 2.56
C GLU A 145 9.97 -21.80 4.07
N ARG A 146 8.95 -21.02 4.47
CA ARG A 146 8.52 -20.92 5.87
C ARG A 146 7.54 -22.06 6.14
N PRO A 147 7.86 -23.01 7.04
CA PRO A 147 7.02 -24.18 7.27
C PRO A 147 5.93 -23.97 8.34
N TRP A 148 5.70 -22.73 8.80
CA TRP A 148 4.71 -22.44 9.85
C TRP A 148 3.36 -22.06 9.28
#